data_AF-A0A561WBQ6-F1
#
_entry.id   AF-A0A561WBQ6-F1
#
_cell.length_a   1.000
_cell.length_b   1.000
_cell.length_c   1.000
_cell.angle_alpha   90.00
_cell.angle_beta   90.00
_cell.angle_gamma   90.00
#
_symmetry.space_group_name_H-M   'P 1'
#
loop_
_entity.id
_entity.type
_entity.pdbx_description
1 polymer ?
#
loop_
_entity_poly.entity_id
_entity_poly.type
_entity_poly.pdbx_seq_one_letter_code
_entity_poly.pdbx_strand_id
1 'polypeptide(L)' 'MEQVRVRAAQTLLENTDDTTDTVARRCGFGTAETMRRAFQRVLGIPPASYRERFHAAHPWG' A
#
# COMPACT_ATOMS: atom_id res chain seq x y z
N MET A 1 11.50 -2.84 -11.91
CA MET A 1 11.68 -2.41 -10.50
C MET A 1 10.41 -1.86 -9.87
N GLU A 2 9.69 -0.92 -10.51
CA GLU A 2 8.51 -0.30 -9.90
C GLU A 2 7.39 -1.30 -9.55
N GLN A 3 7.09 -2.26 -10.43
CA GLN A 3 6.11 -3.33 -10.15
C GLN A 3 6.48 -4.20 -8.94
N VAL A 4 7.77 -4.52 -8.75
CA VAL A 4 8.24 -5.31 -7.59
C VAL A 4 7.99 -4.57 -6.28
N ARG A 5 8.25 -3.25 -6.26
CA ARG A 5 7.98 -2.41 -5.10
C ARG A 5 6.48 -2.29 -4.81
N VAL A 6 5.65 -2.19 -5.86
CA VAL A 6 4.19 -2.17 -5.70
C VAL A 6 3.66 -3.48 -5.11
N ARG A 7 4.14 -4.63 -5.60
CA ARG A 7 3.76 -5.94 -5.03
C ARG A 7 4.22 -6.08 -3.57
N ALA A 8 5.44 -5.66 -3.24
CA ALA A 8 5.92 -5.67 -1.86
C ALA A 8 5.06 -4.78 -0.95
N ALA A 9 4.64 -3.61 -1.44
CA ALA A 9 3.74 -2.72 -0.71
C ALA A 9 2.36 -3.34 -0.50
N GLN A 10 1.85 -4.08 -1.50
CA GLN A 10 0.59 -4.81 -1.40
C GLN A 10 0.68 -5.87 -0.30
N THR A 11 1.71 -6.72 -0.33
CA THR A 11 1.95 -7.73 0.70
C THR A 11 2.05 -7.12 2.11
N LEU A 12 2.71 -5.97 2.26
CA LEU A 12 2.78 -5.28 3.55
C LEU A 12 1.41 -4.78 4.00
N LEU A 13 0.63 -4.15 3.11
CA LEU A 13 -0.73 -3.68 3.43
C LEU A 13 -1.69 -4.83 3.79
N GLU A 14 -1.42 -6.05 3.32
CA GLU A 14 -2.22 -7.24 3.61
C GLU A 14 -1.79 -7.95 4.90
N ASN A 15 -0.50 -7.90 5.23
CA ASN A 15 0.08 -8.64 6.36
C ASN A 15 0.33 -7.76 7.59
N THR A 16 0.26 -6.44 7.47
CA THR A 16 0.54 -5.52 8.57
C THR A 16 -0.52 -4.42 8.64
N ASP A 17 -0.68 -3.86 9.84
CA ASP A 17 -1.48 -2.65 10.04
C ASP A 17 -0.68 -1.36 9.79
N ASP A 18 0.45 -1.44 9.09
CA ASP A 18 1.28 -0.26 8.86
C ASP A 18 0.52 0.80 8.06
N THR A 19 0.78 2.07 8.40
CA THR A 19 0.26 3.20 7.64
C THR A 19 0.87 3.25 6.25
N THR A 20 0.16 3.84 5.30
CA THR A 20 0.62 3.98 3.91
C THR A 20 1.97 4.69 3.80
N ASP A 21 2.28 5.64 4.71
CA ASP A 21 3.59 6.30 4.79
C ASP A 21 4.71 5.32 5.19
N THR A 22 4.45 4.48 6.19
CA THR A 22 5.40 3.47 6.66
C THR A 22 5.71 2.44 5.57
N VAL A 23 4.67 1.95 4.89
CA VAL A 23 4.82 1.01 3.76
C VAL A 23 5.60 1.66 2.62
N ALA A 24 5.34 2.93 2.30
CA ALA A 24 6.05 3.65 1.24
C ALA A 24 7.56 3.77 1.53
N ARG A 25 7.93 4.06 2.78
CA ARG A 25 9.34 4.10 3.20
C ARG A 25 9.98 2.72 3.13
N ARG A 26 9.31 1.67 3.64
CA ARG A 26 9.79 0.28 3.60
C ARG A 26 10.03 -0.24 2.19
N CYS A 27 9.18 0.14 1.23
CA CYS A 27 9.29 -0.28 -0.17
C CYS A 27 10.22 0.58 -1.02
N GLY A 28 10.83 1.63 -0.44
CA GLY A 28 11.76 2.52 -1.14
C GLY A 28 11.09 3.51 -2.09
N PHE A 29 9.84 3.91 -1.83
CA PHE A 29 9.14 4.99 -2.56
C PHE A 29 9.42 6.38 -1.99
N GLY A 30 9.95 6.46 -0.76
CA GLY A 30 10.24 7.71 -0.06
C GLY A 30 9.00 8.34 0.60
N THR A 31 7.90 8.50 -0.15
CA THR A 31 6.65 9.10 0.36
C THR A 31 5.41 8.32 -0.08
N ALA A 32 4.34 8.43 0.71
CA ALA A 32 3.04 7.83 0.40
C ALA A 32 2.47 8.29 -0.95
N GLU A 33 2.73 9.53 -1.36
CA GLU A 33 2.26 10.07 -2.65
C GLU A 33 2.96 9.39 -3.84
N THR A 34 4.28 9.19 -3.76
CA THR A 34 5.05 8.47 -4.79
C THR A 34 4.57 7.04 -4.92
N MET A 35 4.37 6.37 -3.78
CA MET A 35 3.79 5.02 -3.74
C MET A 35 2.39 5.02 -4.37
N ARG A 36 1.51 5.96 -4.00
CA ARG A 36 0.14 6.05 -4.53
C ARG A 36 0.13 6.16 -6.05
N ARG A 37 0.98 7.01 -6.64
CA ARG A 37 1.09 7.16 -8.10
C ARG A 37 1.54 5.87 -8.77
N ALA A 38 2.55 5.20 -8.23
CA ALA A 38 3.02 3.92 -8.77
C ALA A 38 1.97 2.80 -8.61
N PHE A 39 1.31 2.74 -7.45
CA PHE A 39 0.27 1.77 -7.13
C PHE A 39 -0.96 1.95 -8.05
N GLN A 40 -1.43 3.18 -8.26
CA GLN A 40 -2.49 3.47 -9.22
C GLN A 40 -2.10 3.12 -10.66
N ARG A 41 -0.84 3.34 -11.05
CA ARG A 41 -0.35 3.00 -12.40
C ARG A 41 -0.33 1.49 -12.65
N VAL A 42 -0.04 0.69 -11.62
CA VAL A 42 0.10 -0.77 -11.72
C VAL A 42 -1.22 -1.51 -11.44
N LEU A 43 -1.98 -1.08 -10.43
CA LEU A 43 -3.19 -1.75 -9.93
C LEU A 43 -4.49 -1.00 -10.24
N GLY A 44 -4.42 0.23 -10.75
CA GLY A 44 -5.60 1.05 -11.08
C GLY A 44 -6.33 1.65 -9.88
N ILE A 45 -5.94 1.31 -8.65
CA ILE A 45 -6.58 1.77 -7.41
C ILE A 45 -5.60 2.43 -6.44
N PRO A 46 -6.04 3.35 -5.57
CA PRO A 46 -5.18 3.92 -4.54
C PRO A 46 -4.92 2.90 -3.41
N PRO A 47 -3.74 2.91 -2.79
CA PRO A 47 -3.44 2.04 -1.65
C PRO A 47 -4.31 2.36 -0.42
N ALA A 48 -4.79 3.60 -0.28
CA ALA A 48 -5.73 3.97 0.78
C ALA A 48 -7.05 3.21 0.63
N SER A 49 -7.64 3.16 -0.57
CA SER A 49 -8.86 2.38 -0.83
C SER A 49 -8.64 0.88 -0.67
N TYR A 50 -7.44 0.38 -1.00
CA TYR A 50 -7.06 -1.01 -0.73
C TYR A 50 -7.05 -1.30 0.77
N ARG A 51 -6.41 -0.42 1.56
CA ARG A 51 -6.35 -0.53 3.02
C ARG A 51 -7.73 -0.39 3.65
N GLU A 52 -8.57 0.56 3.22
CA GLU A 52 -9.94 0.70 3.74
C GLU A 52 -10.76 -0.57 3.55
N ARG A 53 -10.62 -1.24 2.39
CA ARG A 53 -11.28 -2.53 2.15
C ARG A 53 -10.79 -3.63 3.09
N PHE A 54 -9.50 -3.64 3.39
CA PHE A 54 -8.88 -4.62 4.29
C PHE A 54 -9.22 -4.33 5.76
N HIS A 55 -9.18 -3.07 6.17
CA HIS A 55 -9.54 -2.59 7.51
C HIS A 55 -11.03 -2.77 7.80
N ALA A 56 -11.90 -2.47 6.83
CA ALA A 56 -13.33 -2.74 6.94
C ALA A 56 -13.64 -4.25 7.00
N ALA A 57 -12.80 -5.09 6.40
CA ALA A 57 -12.90 -6.56 6.46
C ALA A 57 -12.24 -7.17 7.71
N HIS A 58 -11.48 -6.39 8.49
CA HIS A 58 -10.97 -6.79 9.80
C HIS A 58 -11.67 -6.00 10.92
N PRO A 59 -12.98 -6.23 11.16
CA PRO A 59 -13.72 -5.51 12.17
C PRO A 59 -13.45 -6.11 13.55
N TRP A 60 -12.21 -6.21 14.03
CA TRP A 60 -11.95 -6.62 15.43
C TRP A 60 -10.91 -5.72 16.08
N GLY A 61 -11.43 -4.66 16.70
CA GLY A 61 -11.26 -4.53 18.14
C GLY A 61 -12.35 -5.33 18.84
#